data_AF-A0A0S2M2F4-F1
#
_entry.id   AF-A0A0S2M2F4-F1
#
_cell.length_a   1.000
_cell.length_b   1.000
_cell.length_c   1.000
_cell.angle_alpha   90.00
_cell.angle_beta   90.00
_cell.angle_gamma   90.00
#
_symmetry.space_group_name_H-M   'P 1'
#
loop_
_entity.id
_entity.type
_entity.pdbx_description
1 polymer ?
#
loop_
_entity_poly.entity_id
_entity_poly.type
_entity_poly.pdbx_seq_one_letter_code
_entity_poly.pdbx_strand_id
1 'polypeptide(L)'
;MTVWHHHGVAAAGHGRVPVSFRLVSENSKPQDSETLDQPASEPAPAGPAQHGLLARVQSEAAAGADAAAAEKARARRAAAPVAESSVSKIKLEESAHPEPMRPASRMPRLPSDEEIASALAKSVSDAETGKAAGKTGTVSVAEPADAAVNTESAEDSAAMRPSAEELAKRKAARDKAANTKPVLPRVFQVLIAVFYPIVLLVLAIRLVTTSTFLWIEYHRPGFPSDSFGFTTDDRITYGSYTVDYLLNFASPRYLGDLVNSAGNPLFLSREVVHMADVKTVIVMAFLTALVLAIIMVIGMVYLSRRSFGGNRRAFFAGSIVTLALIIVLGIFAVTGWEAFFTEFHKIFFANGTWTFYTDDTLIRLFPSQFWMDSGIFIGAFVFVVSSLTLAFTWPTKDRRVAVSAAMRPGRRAA
;
A
#
# COMPACT_ATOMS: atom_id res chain seq x y z
N MET A 1 -23.76 -35.48 12.72
CA MET A 1 -23.72 -36.93 12.96
C MET A 1 -24.12 -37.62 11.67
N THR A 2 -23.26 -38.53 11.24
CA THR A 2 -23.29 -39.49 10.11
C THR A 2 -24.71 -40.04 9.85
N VAL A 3 -25.15 -40.31 8.62
CA VAL A 3 -24.74 -41.45 7.77
C VAL A 3 -25.17 -41.21 6.31
N TRP A 4 -24.25 -41.53 5.40
CA TRP A 4 -24.43 -41.66 3.96
C TRP A 4 -25.06 -43.01 3.59
N HIS A 5 -25.97 -43.02 2.61
CA HIS A 5 -26.12 -44.16 1.69
C HIS A 5 -26.51 -43.65 0.29
N HIS A 6 -25.62 -43.86 -0.68
CA HIS A 6 -25.90 -43.83 -2.11
C HIS A 6 -26.34 -45.22 -2.56
N HIS A 7 -27.36 -45.30 -3.41
CA HIS A 7 -27.29 -45.79 -4.81
C HIS A 7 -28.69 -46.09 -5.36
N GLY A 8 -28.95 -45.67 -6.60
CA GLY A 8 -30.11 -46.13 -7.37
C GLY A 8 -30.45 -45.20 -8.53
N VAL A 9 -29.96 -45.55 -9.72
CA VAL A 9 -30.10 -44.84 -10.99
C VAL A 9 -31.29 -45.37 -11.81
N ALA A 10 -31.91 -44.45 -12.57
CA ALA A 10 -32.71 -44.60 -13.80
C ALA A 10 -34.17 -45.09 -13.74
N ALA A 11 -35.09 -44.21 -14.19
CA ALA A 11 -35.89 -44.42 -15.41
C ALA A 11 -36.65 -43.13 -15.80
N ALA A 12 -36.75 -42.90 -17.10
CA ALA A 12 -37.33 -41.75 -17.77
C ALA A 12 -38.87 -41.74 -17.81
N GLY A 13 -39.49 -40.57 -18.00
CA GLY A 13 -40.82 -40.48 -18.58
C GLY A 13 -41.72 -39.32 -18.14
N HIS A 14 -41.68 -38.22 -18.90
CA HIS A 14 -42.82 -37.37 -19.29
C HIS A 14 -43.56 -36.50 -18.26
N GLY A 15 -43.38 -35.18 -18.43
CA GLY A 15 -44.50 -34.25 -18.66
C GLY A 15 -45.21 -33.65 -17.44
N ARG A 16 -44.87 -32.39 -17.12
CA ARG A 16 -45.79 -31.23 -16.99
C ARG A 16 -45.10 -30.06 -16.28
N VAL A 17 -44.96 -28.95 -17.01
CA VAL A 17 -44.81 -27.55 -16.52
C VAL A 17 -46.15 -27.16 -15.84
N PRO A 18 -46.23 -26.35 -14.75
CA PRO A 18 -45.80 -24.94 -14.66
C PRO A 18 -45.21 -24.54 -13.27
N VAL A 19 -44.61 -23.37 -13.02
CA VAL A 19 -45.19 -22.02 -13.03
C VAL A 19 -44.04 -21.01 -12.93
N SER A 20 -44.09 -20.01 -13.82
CA SER A 20 -43.25 -18.81 -13.82
C SER A 20 -43.71 -17.82 -12.76
N PHE A 21 -42.77 -17.22 -12.00
CA PHE A 21 -43.04 -15.99 -11.26
C PHE A 21 -42.59 -14.79 -12.09
N ARG A 22 -43.59 -14.02 -12.54
CA ARG A 22 -43.48 -12.73 -13.22
C ARG A 22 -43.79 -11.66 -12.16
N LEU A 23 -42.83 -10.80 -11.84
CA LEU A 23 -43.11 -9.55 -11.13
C LEU A 23 -43.28 -8.45 -12.18
N VAL A 24 -44.51 -7.96 -12.26
CA VAL A 24 -44.95 -6.78 -12.99
C VAL A 24 -44.73 -5.56 -12.09
N SER A 25 -44.11 -4.51 -12.63
CA SER A 25 -44.32 -3.14 -12.17
C SER A 25 -44.66 -2.30 -13.41
N GLU A 26 -45.94 -1.95 -13.52
CA GLU A 26 -46.52 -1.06 -14.51
C GLU A 26 -46.24 0.41 -14.19
N ASN A 27 -45.74 1.15 -15.18
CA ASN A 27 -46.12 2.52 -15.61
C ASN A 27 -44.94 3.07 -16.45
N SER A 28 -45.05 3.49 -17.70
CA SER A 28 -46.13 4.26 -18.34
C SER A 28 -46.19 4.01 -19.86
N LYS A 29 -47.36 4.30 -20.44
CA LYS A 29 -47.82 4.04 -21.82
C LYS A 29 -47.02 4.72 -22.96
N PRO A 30 -47.14 4.19 -24.20
CA PRO A 30 -46.58 4.74 -25.45
C PRO A 30 -47.56 5.68 -26.18
N GLN A 31 -47.04 6.48 -27.13
CA GLN A 31 -47.82 7.10 -28.19
C GLN A 31 -47.40 6.54 -29.56
N ASP A 32 -48.40 5.96 -30.21
CA ASP A 32 -48.69 5.72 -31.63
C ASP A 32 -48.14 6.82 -32.58
N SER A 33 -47.98 6.70 -33.90
CA SER A 33 -48.02 5.65 -34.93
C SER A 33 -47.79 6.40 -36.25
N GLU A 34 -46.96 5.94 -37.17
CA GLU A 34 -47.20 6.19 -38.60
C GLU A 34 -46.56 5.09 -39.46
N THR A 35 -47.45 4.26 -40.00
CA THR A 35 -47.29 3.29 -41.08
C THR A 35 -47.20 3.98 -42.43
N LEU A 36 -46.27 3.57 -43.30
CA LEU A 36 -46.46 3.63 -44.75
C LEU A 36 -45.89 2.37 -45.41
N ASP A 37 -46.69 1.89 -46.37
CA ASP A 37 -46.61 0.63 -47.10
C ASP A 37 -45.45 0.53 -48.12
N GLN A 38 -45.14 -0.74 -48.39
CA GLN A 38 -44.32 -1.39 -49.43
C GLN A 38 -44.69 -1.01 -50.90
N PRO A 39 -43.97 -1.44 -51.99
CA PRO A 39 -43.36 -2.77 -52.16
C PRO A 39 -42.06 -2.94 -53.00
N ALA A 40 -41.68 -4.22 -53.07
CA ALA A 40 -40.51 -4.90 -53.61
C ALA A 40 -40.12 -4.68 -55.07
N SER A 41 -38.82 -4.91 -55.35
CA SER A 41 -38.33 -5.47 -56.61
C SER A 41 -36.90 -6.03 -56.48
N GLU A 42 -36.74 -7.34 -56.72
CA GLU A 42 -35.51 -8.00 -57.18
C GLU A 42 -35.89 -8.72 -58.50
N PRO A 43 -34.97 -8.97 -59.47
CA PRO A 43 -33.91 -9.97 -59.28
C PRO A 43 -32.57 -9.69 -60.01
N ALA A 44 -31.56 -10.51 -59.67
CA ALA A 44 -30.20 -10.62 -60.24
C ALA A 44 -30.15 -11.10 -61.72
N PRO A 45 -28.98 -11.22 -62.41
CA PRO A 45 -28.01 -12.33 -62.14
C PRO A 45 -26.51 -12.13 -62.51
N ALA A 46 -25.72 -13.15 -62.09
CA ALA A 46 -24.50 -13.75 -62.72
C ALA A 46 -23.07 -13.21 -62.44
N GLY A 47 -22.19 -14.09 -61.91
CA GLY A 47 -20.72 -13.94 -61.70
C GLY A 47 -19.87 -14.28 -62.94
N PRO A 48 -18.71 -14.98 -62.88
CA PRO A 48 -17.81 -15.35 -61.76
C PRO A 48 -16.30 -15.07 -62.06
N ALA A 49 -15.38 -15.25 -61.09
CA ALA A 49 -13.97 -15.64 -61.36
C ALA A 49 -13.24 -16.14 -60.11
N GLN A 50 -12.65 -17.34 -60.23
CA GLN A 50 -11.69 -17.98 -59.32
C GLN A 50 -10.27 -17.85 -59.88
N HIS A 51 -9.24 -17.79 -59.03
CA HIS A 51 -7.87 -18.34 -59.19
C HIS A 51 -7.17 -18.14 -57.83
N GLY A 52 -6.75 -19.18 -57.09
CA GLY A 52 -5.49 -19.94 -57.23
C GLY A 52 -4.33 -19.13 -56.62
N LEU A 53 -3.35 -19.60 -55.85
CA LEU A 53 -2.84 -20.88 -55.39
C LEU A 53 -1.70 -20.52 -54.38
N LEU A 54 -1.41 -21.42 -53.46
CA LEU A 54 -0.32 -21.47 -52.48
C LEU A 54 1.07 -20.98 -52.95
N ALA A 55 1.80 -20.24 -52.09
CA ALA A 55 3.26 -20.36 -51.94
C ALA A 55 3.76 -19.78 -50.61
N ARG A 56 4.80 -20.42 -50.07
CA ARG A 56 5.32 -20.40 -48.70
C ARG A 56 6.77 -19.90 -48.76
N VAL A 57 7.22 -19.21 -47.70
CA VAL A 57 8.64 -19.01 -47.28
C VAL A 57 9.44 -17.87 -47.95
N GLN A 58 10.20 -17.17 -47.08
CA GLN A 58 11.30 -16.20 -47.28
C GLN A 58 10.94 -14.71 -47.46
N SER A 59 11.05 -13.94 -46.38
CA SER A 59 12.21 -13.02 -46.22
C SER A 59 12.28 -12.39 -44.82
N GLU A 60 12.98 -13.08 -43.91
CA GLU A 60 13.71 -12.42 -42.82
C GLU A 60 14.93 -11.72 -43.45
N ALA A 61 14.76 -10.47 -43.88
CA ALA A 61 15.86 -9.55 -44.25
C ALA A 61 15.34 -8.11 -44.45
N ALA A 62 14.73 -7.51 -43.43
CA ALA A 62 14.34 -6.09 -43.49
C ALA A 62 14.36 -5.37 -42.12
N ALA A 63 15.11 -5.87 -41.13
CA ALA A 63 15.18 -5.28 -39.78
C ALA A 63 16.40 -4.37 -39.54
N GLY A 64 17.03 -3.84 -40.60
CA GLY A 64 18.28 -3.09 -40.51
C GLY A 64 18.24 -1.63 -40.97
N ALA A 65 17.11 -1.14 -41.50
CA ALA A 65 17.07 0.15 -42.20
C ALA A 65 16.32 1.29 -41.46
N ASP A 66 15.50 0.98 -40.45
CA ASP A 66 14.66 2.01 -39.79
C ASP A 66 15.30 2.68 -38.55
N ALA A 67 16.42 2.16 -38.04
CA ALA A 67 17.10 2.74 -36.88
C ALA A 67 17.90 4.02 -37.22
N ALA A 68 18.41 4.15 -38.46
CA ALA A 68 19.23 5.28 -38.88
C ALA A 68 18.39 6.53 -39.26
N ALA A 69 17.10 6.35 -39.58
CA ALA A 69 16.19 7.45 -39.91
C ALA A 69 15.62 8.15 -38.65
N ALA A 70 15.45 7.40 -37.55
CA ALA A 70 14.93 7.93 -36.28
C ALA A 70 15.94 8.82 -35.53
N GLU A 71 17.24 8.54 -35.65
CA GLU A 71 18.30 9.30 -34.97
C GLU A 71 18.55 10.66 -35.62
N LYS A 72 18.39 10.75 -36.95
CA LYS A 72 18.55 11.99 -37.73
C LYS A 72 17.38 12.97 -37.58
N ALA A 73 16.19 12.47 -37.19
CA ALA A 73 15.03 13.30 -36.84
C ALA A 73 15.12 13.88 -35.41
N ARG A 74 15.82 13.20 -34.49
CA ARG A 74 16.01 13.65 -33.10
C ARG A 74 17.04 14.78 -32.98
N ALA A 75 18.04 14.80 -33.86
CA ALA A 75 19.08 15.85 -33.91
C ALA A 75 18.61 17.18 -34.54
N ARG A 76 17.49 17.21 -35.28
CA ARG A 76 16.93 18.44 -35.87
C ARG A 76 15.89 19.17 -35.00
N ARG A 77 15.50 18.60 -33.86
CA ARG A 77 14.54 19.23 -32.92
C ARG A 77 15.19 19.95 -31.74
N ALA A 78 16.53 19.95 -31.67
CA ALA A 78 17.31 20.57 -30.59
C ALA A 78 17.92 21.94 -30.95
N ALA A 79 17.54 22.56 -32.08
CA ALA A 79 18.06 23.85 -32.48
C ALA A 79 17.02 24.70 -33.24
N ALA A 80 16.25 25.52 -32.50
CA ALA A 80 15.63 26.75 -32.99
C ALA A 80 15.24 27.67 -31.81
N PRO A 81 15.33 29.01 -31.96
CA PRO A 81 15.47 29.94 -30.84
C PRO A 81 14.14 30.44 -30.25
N VAL A 82 14.24 30.92 -29.01
CA VAL A 82 13.19 31.60 -28.23
C VAL A 82 12.89 32.96 -28.87
N ALA A 83 11.62 33.20 -29.20
CA ALA A 83 11.09 34.51 -29.57
C ALA A 83 10.12 34.99 -28.48
N GLU A 84 10.44 36.14 -27.88
CA GLU A 84 9.56 36.89 -26.98
C GLU A 84 8.32 37.38 -27.73
N SER A 85 7.13 37.18 -27.17
CA SER A 85 5.91 37.87 -27.59
C SER A 85 5.24 38.55 -26.39
N SER A 86 5.45 39.87 -26.34
CA SER A 86 4.48 40.92 -25.99
C SER A 86 3.27 40.58 -25.11
N VAL A 87 3.27 41.15 -23.91
CA VAL A 87 2.14 41.22 -22.98
C VAL A 87 1.09 42.20 -23.49
N SER A 88 -0.11 41.69 -23.81
CA SER A 88 -1.31 42.52 -23.98
C SER A 88 -2.11 42.52 -22.67
N LYS A 89 -2.26 43.72 -22.11
CA LYS A 89 -3.05 44.04 -20.91
C LYS A 89 -4.53 43.71 -21.15
N ILE A 90 -5.12 42.87 -20.30
CA ILE A 90 -6.57 42.74 -20.18
C ILE A 90 -6.99 43.38 -18.86
N LYS A 91 -7.86 44.37 -19.00
CA LYS A 91 -8.53 45.17 -17.97
C LYS A 91 -9.60 44.30 -17.30
N LEU A 92 -9.48 44.05 -16.00
CA LEU A 92 -10.53 43.45 -15.18
C LEU A 92 -11.31 44.58 -14.52
N GLU A 93 -12.62 44.63 -14.80
CA GLU A 93 -13.55 45.50 -14.09
C GLU A 93 -13.92 44.90 -12.73
N GLU A 94 -14.04 45.83 -11.80
CA GLU A 94 -14.34 45.67 -10.39
C GLU A 94 -15.85 45.50 -10.19
N SER A 95 -16.26 44.41 -9.53
CA SER A 95 -17.55 44.35 -8.86
C SER A 95 -17.36 43.73 -7.48
N ALA A 96 -17.57 44.59 -6.49
CA ALA A 96 -17.47 44.32 -5.08
C ALA A 96 -18.74 43.62 -4.58
N HIS A 97 -18.58 42.61 -3.72
CA HIS A 97 -19.23 42.50 -2.41
C HIS A 97 -18.60 41.33 -1.62
N PRO A 98 -17.95 41.59 -0.46
CA PRO A 98 -17.42 40.55 0.41
C PRO A 98 -18.43 40.19 1.50
N GLU A 99 -18.84 38.93 1.59
CA GLU A 99 -19.43 38.40 2.83
C GLU A 99 -18.33 38.01 3.83
N PRO A 100 -18.55 38.25 5.15
CA PRO A 100 -17.49 38.25 6.15
C PRO A 100 -17.03 36.85 6.56
N MET A 101 -15.72 36.64 6.47
CA MET A 101 -15.04 35.48 7.05
C MET A 101 -15.27 35.40 8.57
N ARG A 102 -15.62 34.19 8.99
CA ARG A 102 -15.75 33.72 10.38
C ARG A 102 -14.40 33.84 11.12
N PRO A 103 -14.34 34.37 12.36
CA PRO A 103 -13.07 34.58 13.05
C PRO A 103 -12.45 33.26 13.51
N ALA A 104 -11.16 33.11 13.22
CA ALA A 104 -10.31 32.03 13.73
C ALA A 104 -10.19 32.14 15.25
N SER A 105 -10.94 31.31 15.97
CA SER A 105 -10.85 31.20 17.41
C SER A 105 -9.60 30.41 17.83
N ARG A 106 -8.64 31.17 18.39
CA ARG A 106 -7.72 30.81 19.50
C ARG A 106 -6.68 29.70 19.24
N MET A 107 -5.52 30.08 18.69
CA MET A 107 -4.27 29.38 18.98
C MET A 107 -3.78 29.70 20.42
N PRO A 108 -3.18 28.75 21.16
CA PRO A 108 -2.56 29.04 22.46
C PRO A 108 -1.37 29.99 22.29
N ARG A 109 -1.30 31.06 23.11
CA ARG A 109 -0.11 31.92 23.18
C ARG A 109 1.06 31.13 23.74
N LEU A 110 2.22 31.23 23.09
CA LEU A 110 3.48 30.79 23.67
C LEU A 110 3.82 31.71 24.87
N PRO A 111 4.38 31.16 25.97
CA PRO A 111 4.75 31.94 27.15
C PRO A 111 5.75 33.04 26.79
N SER A 112 5.65 34.19 27.44
CA SER A 112 6.63 35.27 27.28
C SER A 112 7.94 34.95 28.01
N ASP A 113 9.04 35.57 27.60
CA ASP A 113 10.37 35.37 28.21
C ASP A 113 10.38 35.69 29.73
N GLU A 114 9.47 36.56 30.19
CA GLU A 114 9.26 36.86 31.60
C GLU A 114 8.60 35.69 32.38
N GLU A 115 7.67 34.97 31.76
CA GLU A 115 7.03 33.78 32.36
C GLU A 115 8.03 32.61 32.45
N ILE A 116 8.93 32.49 31.47
CA ILE A 116 10.01 31.50 31.47
C ILE A 116 11.04 31.84 32.55
N ALA A 117 11.40 33.11 32.73
CA ALA A 117 12.33 33.56 33.77
C ALA A 117 11.77 33.36 35.19
N SER A 118 10.47 33.60 35.40
CA SER A 118 9.80 33.38 36.68
C SER A 118 9.72 31.89 37.05
N ALA A 119 9.45 31.02 36.07
CA ALA A 119 9.43 29.57 36.27
C ALA A 119 10.83 29.01 36.60
N LEU A 120 11.88 29.57 36.01
CA LEU A 120 13.26 29.17 36.28
C LEU A 120 13.72 29.60 37.68
N ALA A 121 13.38 30.82 38.11
CA ALA A 121 13.69 31.33 39.45
C ALA A 121 13.01 30.50 40.57
N LYS A 122 11.79 30.02 40.33
CA LYS A 122 11.06 29.15 41.26
C LYS A 122 11.68 27.75 41.39
N SER A 123 12.31 27.24 40.33
CA SER A 123 13.01 25.95 40.37
C SER A 123 14.33 25.97 41.15
N VAL A 124 14.94 27.16 41.30
CA VAL A 124 16.20 27.34 42.04
C VAL A 124 15.93 27.53 43.54
N SER A 125 14.81 28.16 43.94
CA SER A 125 14.44 28.29 45.36
C SER A 125 14.04 26.96 46.01
N ASP A 126 13.49 26.03 45.24
CA ASP A 126 13.07 24.71 45.73
C ASP A 126 14.26 23.74 45.89
N ALA A 127 15.43 24.07 45.36
CA ALA A 127 16.67 23.31 45.53
C ALA A 127 17.48 23.71 46.78
N GLU A 128 17.17 24.85 47.42
CA GLU A 128 17.97 25.43 48.51
C GLU A 128 17.37 25.23 49.91
N THR A 129 16.24 24.53 50.04
CA THR A 129 15.61 24.23 51.35
C THR A 129 15.66 22.74 51.68
N GLY A 130 16.88 22.23 51.92
CA GLY A 130 17.15 20.85 52.34
C GLY A 130 18.36 20.73 53.29
N LYS A 131 18.22 21.30 54.49
CA LYS A 131 19.04 21.21 55.73
C LYS A 131 19.70 19.82 55.92
N ALA A 132 20.99 19.67 56.28
CA ALA A 132 21.58 19.69 57.65
C ALA A 132 22.91 18.87 57.57
N ALA A 133 23.98 18.99 58.35
CA ALA A 133 24.43 19.76 59.53
C ALA A 133 25.99 19.66 59.57
N GLY A 134 26.72 20.73 59.89
CA GLY A 134 27.50 20.90 61.14
C GLY A 134 28.76 20.00 61.23
N LYS A 135 29.98 20.46 61.50
CA LYS A 135 30.47 21.64 62.22
C LYS A 135 31.98 21.76 61.97
N THR A 136 32.46 22.95 61.61
CA THR A 136 33.89 23.32 61.52
C THR A 136 34.34 23.96 62.83
N GLY A 137 35.57 23.65 63.27
CA GLY A 137 36.19 24.22 64.46
C GLY A 137 37.71 24.38 64.27
N THR A 138 38.09 25.60 63.92
CA THR A 138 39.28 26.39 64.34
C THR A 138 40.63 25.69 64.63
N VAL A 139 41.63 26.21 63.92
CA VAL A 139 43.09 26.05 64.12
C VAL A 139 43.56 26.70 65.42
N SER A 140 44.47 26.03 66.15
CA SER A 140 45.48 26.66 67.01
C SER A 140 46.75 25.81 67.04
N VAL A 141 47.88 26.51 67.13
CA VAL A 141 49.28 26.07 67.02
C VAL A 141 49.81 25.62 68.39
N ALA A 142 50.60 24.53 68.42
CA ALA A 142 51.71 24.35 69.36
C ALA A 142 52.65 23.21 68.88
N GLU A 143 53.95 23.51 68.89
CA GLU A 143 55.09 22.64 68.56
C GLU A 143 55.63 21.93 69.85
N PRO A 144 56.75 21.17 69.84
CA PRO A 144 56.80 19.71 69.80
C PRO A 144 57.37 19.08 71.08
N ALA A 145 57.19 17.77 71.28
CA ALA A 145 58.12 16.96 72.09
C ALA A 145 57.89 15.44 71.92
N ASP A 146 59.01 14.73 71.87
CA ASP A 146 59.25 13.37 72.34
C ASP A 146 58.79 12.16 71.51
N ALA A 147 59.77 11.70 70.71
CA ALA A 147 60.25 10.33 70.62
C ALA A 147 59.47 9.25 71.41
N ALA A 148 58.79 8.38 70.67
CA ALA A 148 58.68 6.98 71.03
C ALA A 148 58.59 6.14 69.76
N VAL A 149 59.67 5.39 69.53
CA VAL A 149 59.73 4.24 68.64
C VAL A 149 58.60 3.29 68.99
N ASN A 150 57.72 2.99 68.03
CA ASN A 150 57.02 1.71 68.00
C ASN A 150 56.90 1.23 66.57
N THR A 151 57.51 0.06 66.37
CA THR A 151 57.42 -0.85 65.26
C THR A 151 55.98 -1.12 64.85
N GLU A 152 55.67 -0.96 63.56
CA GLU A 152 54.85 -1.90 62.78
C GLU A 152 54.86 -1.49 61.29
N SER A 153 55.81 -2.06 60.56
CA SER A 153 55.83 -2.05 59.10
C SER A 153 55.03 -3.27 58.64
N ALA A 154 53.82 -3.07 58.08
CA ALA A 154 53.16 -4.03 57.17
C ALA A 154 51.82 -3.57 56.52
N GLU A 155 51.27 -2.37 56.74
CA GLU A 155 49.88 -2.10 56.29
C GLU A 155 49.64 -0.95 55.31
N ASP A 156 50.68 -0.30 54.75
CA ASP A 156 50.48 0.83 53.83
C ASP A 156 50.31 0.40 52.35
N SER A 157 49.52 -0.64 52.10
CA SER A 157 49.11 -1.04 50.73
C SER A 157 47.66 -1.51 50.64
N ALA A 158 46.91 -1.48 51.75
CA ALA A 158 45.52 -1.93 51.80
C ALA A 158 44.49 -0.81 51.58
N ALA A 159 44.92 0.46 51.56
CA ALA A 159 44.02 1.63 51.46
C ALA A 159 43.53 1.95 50.02
N MET A 160 43.75 1.05 49.05
CA MET A 160 43.23 1.18 47.68
C MET A 160 42.30 0.00 47.32
N ARG A 161 41.55 -0.51 48.28
CA ARG A 161 40.47 -1.48 48.01
C ARG A 161 39.12 -0.75 48.13
N PRO A 162 38.36 -0.59 47.03
CA PRO A 162 37.02 0.01 47.10
C PRO A 162 36.17 -0.77 48.10
N SER A 163 35.38 -0.05 48.90
CA SER A 163 34.58 -0.65 49.96
C SER A 163 33.63 -1.72 49.39
N ALA A 164 33.32 -2.76 50.18
CA ALA A 164 32.48 -3.86 49.73
C ALA A 164 31.10 -3.39 49.22
N GLU A 165 30.58 -2.29 49.80
CA GLU A 165 29.35 -1.63 49.39
C GLU A 165 29.48 -0.95 48.00
N GLU A 166 30.61 -0.30 47.73
CA GLU A 166 30.87 0.32 46.43
C GLU A 166 31.04 -0.72 45.32
N LEU A 167 31.68 -1.85 45.62
CA LEU A 167 31.77 -3.00 44.72
C LEU A 167 30.39 -3.61 44.46
N ALA A 168 29.55 -3.75 45.48
CA ALA A 168 28.17 -4.23 45.34
C ALA A 168 27.32 -3.26 44.49
N LYS A 169 27.46 -1.96 44.68
CA LYS A 169 26.78 -0.93 43.88
C LYS A 169 27.27 -0.92 42.42
N ARG A 170 28.57 -1.05 42.19
CA ARG A 170 29.16 -1.16 40.84
C ARG A 170 28.74 -2.47 40.15
N LYS A 171 28.65 -3.58 40.89
CA LYS A 171 28.13 -4.86 40.39
C LYS A 171 26.64 -4.76 40.07
N ALA A 172 25.82 -4.21 40.97
CA ALA A 172 24.40 -3.99 40.74
C ALA A 172 24.13 -3.02 39.57
N ALA A 173 24.95 -1.96 39.41
CA ALA A 173 24.89 -1.05 38.28
C ALA A 173 25.30 -1.75 36.97
N ARG A 174 26.34 -2.59 37.00
CA ARG A 174 26.74 -3.46 35.86
C ARG A 174 25.67 -4.49 35.51
N ASP A 175 25.06 -5.11 36.51
CA ASP A 175 23.99 -6.09 36.33
C ASP A 175 22.71 -5.43 35.81
N LYS A 176 22.42 -4.19 36.23
CA LYS A 176 21.31 -3.38 35.72
C LYS A 176 21.57 -2.90 34.29
N ALA A 177 22.79 -2.48 33.98
CA ALA A 177 23.22 -2.12 32.62
C ALA A 177 23.36 -3.34 31.68
N ALA A 178 23.61 -4.52 32.22
CA ALA A 178 23.60 -5.79 31.47
C ALA A 178 22.17 -6.33 31.29
N ASN A 179 21.24 -6.02 32.20
CA ASN A 179 19.84 -6.43 32.12
C ASN A 179 18.92 -5.49 31.34
N THR A 180 19.40 -4.31 30.90
CA THR A 180 18.65 -3.48 29.95
C THR A 180 18.64 -4.18 28.60
N LYS A 181 17.62 -5.04 28.39
CA LYS A 181 17.36 -5.70 27.11
C LYS A 181 17.37 -4.62 26.03
N PRO A 182 18.13 -4.79 24.93
CA PRO A 182 18.24 -3.76 23.92
C PRO A 182 16.84 -3.51 23.33
N VAL A 183 16.30 -2.32 23.57
CA VAL A 183 14.96 -1.91 23.13
C VAL A 183 14.90 -1.81 21.60
N LEU A 184 16.01 -1.44 20.97
CA LEU A 184 16.09 -1.15 19.54
C LEU A 184 15.78 -2.36 18.64
N PRO A 185 16.31 -3.59 18.88
CA PRO A 185 15.86 -4.79 18.17
C PRO A 185 14.36 -5.08 18.30
N ARG A 186 13.74 -4.77 19.45
CA ARG A 186 12.28 -4.97 19.60
C ARG A 186 11.51 -3.96 18.77
N VAL A 187 11.95 -2.71 18.72
CA VAL A 187 11.36 -1.67 17.87
C VAL A 187 11.37 -2.12 16.41
N PHE A 188 12.52 -2.56 15.88
CA PHE A 188 12.59 -3.03 14.49
C PHE A 188 11.74 -4.29 14.23
N GLN A 189 11.60 -5.18 15.22
CA GLN A 189 10.69 -6.33 15.09
C GLN A 189 9.24 -5.90 14.95
N VAL A 190 8.79 -4.94 15.76
CA VAL A 190 7.43 -4.39 15.69
C VAL A 190 7.22 -3.64 14.37
N LEU A 191 8.17 -2.80 13.95
CA LEU A 191 8.08 -2.08 12.69
C LEU A 191 7.92 -3.02 11.50
N ILE A 192 8.75 -4.08 11.41
CA ILE A 192 8.62 -5.08 10.35
C ILE A 192 7.25 -5.79 10.42
N ALA A 193 6.79 -6.16 11.61
CA ALA A 193 5.49 -6.82 11.78
C ALA A 193 4.32 -5.93 11.34
N VAL A 194 4.40 -4.61 11.57
CA VAL A 194 3.38 -3.63 11.18
C VAL A 194 3.45 -3.29 9.69
N PHE A 195 4.65 -3.17 9.12
CA PHE A 195 4.81 -2.79 7.71
C PHE A 195 4.56 -3.96 6.75
N TYR A 196 4.81 -5.19 7.18
CA TYR A 196 4.60 -6.40 6.39
C TYR A 196 3.20 -6.51 5.74
N PRO A 197 2.07 -6.39 6.48
CA PRO A 197 0.74 -6.45 5.87
C PRO A 197 0.53 -5.39 4.77
N ILE A 198 1.01 -4.16 4.99
CA ILE A 198 0.83 -3.04 4.06
C ILE A 198 1.64 -3.29 2.79
N VAL A 199 2.94 -3.62 2.93
CA VAL A 199 3.82 -3.87 1.78
C VAL A 199 3.33 -5.07 0.97
N LEU A 200 2.88 -6.14 1.63
CA LEU A 200 2.36 -7.32 0.95
C LEU A 200 1.04 -7.04 0.22
N LEU A 201 0.13 -6.28 0.84
CA LEU A 201 -1.13 -5.88 0.20
C LEU A 201 -0.88 -5.02 -1.04
N VAL A 202 0.00 -4.02 -0.93
CA VAL A 202 0.32 -3.15 -2.06
C VAL A 202 1.03 -3.90 -3.18
N LEU A 203 1.88 -4.89 -2.85
CA LEU A 203 2.44 -5.79 -3.84
C LEU A 203 1.35 -6.58 -4.58
N ALA A 204 0.33 -7.08 -3.89
CA ALA A 204 -0.79 -7.78 -4.51
C ALA A 204 -1.58 -6.86 -5.45
N ILE A 205 -1.87 -5.61 -5.01
CA ILE A 205 -2.50 -4.59 -5.84
C ILE A 205 -1.66 -4.31 -7.09
N ARG A 206 -0.33 -4.18 -6.93
CA ARG A 206 0.59 -3.96 -8.06
C ARG A 206 0.54 -5.07 -9.11
N LEU A 207 0.29 -6.31 -8.70
CA LEU A 207 0.15 -7.44 -9.64
C LEU A 207 -1.16 -7.35 -10.43
N VAL A 208 -2.25 -6.95 -9.78
CA VAL A 208 -3.57 -6.74 -10.44
C VAL A 208 -3.54 -5.53 -11.37
N THR A 209 -2.83 -4.45 -11.03
CA THR A 209 -2.67 -3.27 -11.89
C THR A 209 -1.63 -3.53 -12.99
N THR A 210 -1.85 -4.58 -13.79
CA THR A 210 -1.05 -4.90 -14.97
C THR A 210 -1.94 -5.28 -16.13
N SER A 211 -1.54 -4.92 -17.34
CA SER A 211 -2.21 -5.34 -18.57
C SER A 211 -2.19 -6.86 -18.73
N THR A 212 -1.21 -7.55 -18.13
CA THR A 212 -1.18 -9.02 -18.06
C THR A 212 -2.32 -9.58 -17.20
N PHE A 213 -2.56 -9.04 -16.01
CA PHE A 213 -3.70 -9.48 -15.19
C PHE A 213 -5.02 -9.20 -15.90
N LEU A 214 -5.16 -8.01 -16.51
CA LEU A 214 -6.33 -7.66 -17.33
C LEU A 214 -6.55 -8.69 -18.45
N TRP A 215 -5.50 -9.03 -19.19
CA TRP A 215 -5.58 -10.02 -20.26
C TRP A 215 -6.03 -11.40 -19.75
N ILE A 216 -5.46 -11.88 -18.62
CA ILE A 216 -5.82 -13.15 -18.00
C ILE A 216 -7.30 -13.15 -17.61
N GLU A 217 -7.77 -12.06 -16.99
CA GLU A 217 -9.13 -11.93 -16.50
C GLU A 217 -10.16 -11.88 -17.63
N TYR A 218 -9.83 -11.23 -18.75
CA TYR A 218 -10.72 -11.19 -19.91
C TYR A 218 -10.74 -12.48 -20.73
N HIS A 219 -9.73 -13.35 -20.57
CA HIS A 219 -9.64 -14.64 -21.27
C HIS A 219 -10.03 -15.85 -20.42
N ARG A 220 -10.32 -15.67 -19.12
CA ARG A 220 -10.79 -16.81 -18.31
C ARG A 220 -12.18 -17.26 -18.75
N PRO A 221 -12.48 -18.57 -18.64
CA PRO A 221 -13.82 -19.07 -18.91
C PRO A 221 -14.87 -18.41 -18.01
N GLY A 222 -15.98 -18.01 -18.61
CA GLY A 222 -17.16 -17.48 -17.90
C GLY A 222 -17.11 -16.00 -17.54
N PHE A 223 -16.11 -15.23 -18.01
CA PHE A 223 -16.13 -13.77 -17.85
C PHE A 223 -17.29 -13.16 -18.67
N PRO A 224 -18.08 -12.23 -18.12
CA PRO A 224 -19.28 -11.72 -18.78
C PRO A 224 -18.93 -10.83 -19.98
N SER A 225 -19.63 -11.07 -21.10
CA SER A 225 -19.59 -10.20 -22.27
C SER A 225 -20.18 -8.81 -21.96
N ASP A 226 -19.71 -7.77 -22.65
CA ASP A 226 -20.33 -6.44 -22.56
C ASP A 226 -21.69 -6.44 -23.27
N SER A 227 -22.73 -5.96 -22.59
CA SER A 227 -24.08 -5.86 -23.16
C SER A 227 -24.26 -4.66 -24.10
N PHE A 228 -23.31 -3.73 -24.11
CA PHE A 228 -23.39 -2.46 -24.85
C PHE A 228 -22.49 -2.42 -26.09
N GLY A 229 -21.89 -3.55 -26.46
CA GLY A 229 -21.27 -3.75 -27.77
C GLY A 229 -19.75 -3.73 -27.83
N PHE A 230 -19.03 -3.57 -26.72
CA PHE A 230 -17.58 -3.80 -26.75
C PHE A 230 -17.28 -5.29 -26.88
N THR A 231 -16.42 -5.62 -27.85
CA THR A 231 -15.83 -6.95 -27.93
C THR A 231 -14.81 -7.15 -26.81
N THR A 232 -14.40 -8.40 -26.56
CA THR A 232 -13.29 -8.68 -25.64
C THR A 232 -12.02 -7.95 -26.04
N ASP A 233 -11.73 -7.87 -27.34
CA ASP A 233 -10.54 -7.17 -27.86
C ASP A 233 -10.61 -5.66 -27.63
N ASP A 234 -11.80 -5.04 -27.77
CA ASP A 234 -12.01 -3.64 -27.42
C ASP A 234 -11.75 -3.40 -25.93
N ARG A 235 -12.27 -4.28 -25.05
CA ARG A 235 -12.12 -4.13 -23.59
C ARG A 235 -10.67 -4.30 -23.15
N ILE A 236 -9.93 -5.22 -23.77
CA ILE A 236 -8.50 -5.37 -23.53
C ILE A 236 -7.74 -4.15 -24.03
N THR A 237 -8.03 -3.65 -25.23
CA THR A 237 -7.34 -2.50 -25.81
C THR A 237 -7.57 -1.24 -24.97
N TYR A 238 -8.84 -0.88 -24.75
CA TYR A 238 -9.21 0.32 -24.02
C TYR A 238 -8.87 0.22 -22.53
N GLY A 239 -9.11 -0.95 -21.92
CA GLY A 239 -8.74 -1.21 -20.53
C GLY A 239 -7.24 -1.15 -20.31
N SER A 240 -6.42 -1.59 -21.27
CA SER A 240 -4.95 -1.49 -21.17
C SER A 240 -4.48 -0.04 -21.11
N TYR A 241 -5.08 0.87 -21.90
CA TYR A 241 -4.78 2.31 -21.76
C TYR A 241 -5.12 2.82 -20.35
N THR A 242 -6.26 2.40 -19.79
CA THR A 242 -6.63 2.79 -18.42
C THR A 242 -5.65 2.28 -17.37
N VAL A 243 -5.18 1.03 -17.49
CA VAL A 243 -4.18 0.45 -16.57
C VAL A 243 -2.81 1.12 -16.75
N ASP A 244 -2.38 1.34 -17.99
CA ASP A 244 -1.11 2.01 -18.30
C ASP A 244 -1.08 3.45 -17.76
N TYR A 245 -2.23 4.15 -17.81
CA TYR A 245 -2.38 5.48 -17.24
C TYR A 245 -2.03 5.54 -15.75
N LEU A 246 -2.35 4.49 -14.98
CA LEU A 246 -2.07 4.45 -13.54
C LEU A 246 -0.57 4.45 -13.22
N LEU A 247 0.26 3.95 -14.14
CA LEU A 247 1.69 3.73 -13.91
C LEU A 247 2.60 4.70 -14.68
N ASN A 248 2.07 5.39 -15.67
CA ASN A 248 2.83 6.34 -16.48
C ASN A 248 2.84 7.76 -15.86
N PHE A 249 3.61 8.67 -16.45
CA PHE A 249 3.68 10.09 -16.03
C PHE A 249 2.75 11.02 -16.84
N ALA A 250 1.81 10.46 -17.61
CA ALA A 250 0.94 11.26 -18.45
C ALA A 250 -0.14 12.00 -17.65
N SER A 251 -0.58 13.15 -18.17
CA SER A 251 -1.70 13.92 -17.62
C SER A 251 -3.05 13.25 -17.95
N PRO A 252 -4.17 13.68 -17.34
CA PRO A 252 -5.50 13.11 -17.62
C PRO A 252 -5.90 13.14 -19.10
N ARG A 253 -5.29 14.01 -19.91
CA ARG A 253 -5.44 14.04 -21.37
C ARG A 253 -5.10 12.72 -22.05
N TYR A 254 -4.26 11.89 -21.44
CA TYR A 254 -3.95 10.56 -21.96
C TYR A 254 -5.19 9.70 -22.17
N LEU A 255 -6.17 9.80 -21.26
CA LEU A 255 -7.47 9.13 -21.42
C LEU A 255 -8.50 10.06 -22.08
N GLY A 256 -8.45 11.37 -21.77
CA GLY A 256 -9.42 12.34 -22.29
C GLY A 256 -9.34 12.60 -23.79
N ASP A 257 -8.19 12.38 -24.40
CA ASP A 257 -7.98 12.58 -25.85
C ASP A 257 -8.22 11.26 -26.65
N LEU A 258 -8.57 10.14 -25.98
CA LEU A 258 -8.91 8.89 -26.66
C LEU A 258 -10.30 8.99 -27.31
N VAL A 259 -10.40 8.50 -28.54
CA VAL A 259 -11.65 8.46 -29.32
C VAL A 259 -11.98 7.05 -29.77
N ASN A 260 -13.26 6.76 -29.92
CA ASN A 260 -13.73 5.50 -30.48
C ASN A 260 -13.67 5.52 -32.03
N SER A 261 -14.06 4.42 -32.67
CA SER A 261 -14.06 4.28 -34.14
C SER A 261 -14.94 5.30 -34.87
N ALA A 262 -15.90 5.93 -34.19
CA ALA A 262 -16.75 6.98 -34.74
C ALA A 262 -16.17 8.40 -34.53
N GLY A 263 -14.99 8.53 -33.91
CA GLY A 263 -14.34 9.81 -33.61
C GLY A 263 -14.90 10.53 -32.38
N ASN A 264 -15.82 9.90 -31.63
CA ASN A 264 -16.35 10.46 -30.39
C ASN A 264 -15.40 10.16 -29.21
N PRO A 265 -15.33 11.04 -28.18
CA PRO A 265 -14.57 10.76 -26.97
C PRO A 265 -14.92 9.39 -26.39
N LEU A 266 -13.89 8.60 -26.09
CA LEU A 266 -14.05 7.24 -25.56
C LEU A 266 -14.51 7.28 -24.09
N PHE A 267 -13.94 8.19 -23.30
CA PHE A 267 -14.29 8.42 -21.91
C PHE A 267 -15.02 9.76 -21.75
N LEU A 268 -16.00 9.78 -20.86
CA LEU A 268 -16.64 11.00 -20.38
C LEU A 268 -15.66 11.81 -19.51
N SER A 269 -15.82 13.13 -19.47
CA SER A 269 -14.96 14.00 -18.67
C SER A 269 -14.93 13.61 -17.18
N ARG A 270 -16.06 13.14 -16.63
CA ARG A 270 -16.14 12.67 -15.24
C ARG A 270 -15.37 11.36 -15.00
N GLU A 271 -15.32 10.46 -15.97
CA GLU A 271 -14.54 9.21 -15.88
C GLU A 271 -13.04 9.51 -15.89
N VAL A 272 -12.63 10.48 -16.71
CA VAL A 272 -11.23 10.94 -16.77
C VAL A 272 -10.80 11.58 -15.45
N VAL A 273 -11.65 12.43 -14.85
CA VAL A 273 -11.38 13.02 -13.53
C VAL A 273 -11.28 11.95 -12.46
N HIS A 274 -12.20 10.98 -12.43
CA HIS A 274 -12.13 9.87 -11.48
C HIS A 274 -10.86 9.04 -11.65
N MET A 275 -10.45 8.75 -12.88
CA MET A 275 -9.19 8.03 -13.14
C MET A 275 -7.97 8.82 -12.67
N ALA A 276 -8.00 10.16 -12.72
CA ALA A 276 -6.93 10.99 -12.17
C ALA A 276 -6.87 10.88 -10.63
N ASP A 277 -8.01 10.82 -9.95
CA ASP A 277 -8.09 10.56 -8.51
C ASP A 277 -7.52 9.16 -8.17
N VAL A 278 -7.94 8.13 -8.91
CA VAL A 278 -7.45 6.74 -8.75
C VAL A 278 -5.94 6.67 -8.93
N LYS A 279 -5.41 7.34 -9.97
CA LYS A 279 -3.96 7.43 -10.21
C LYS A 279 -3.22 8.02 -9.02
N THR A 280 -3.76 9.09 -8.43
CA THR A 280 -3.16 9.72 -7.25
C THR A 280 -3.11 8.74 -6.08
N VAL A 281 -4.21 8.03 -5.80
CA VAL A 281 -4.27 7.01 -4.73
C VAL A 281 -3.26 5.89 -4.97
N ILE A 282 -3.19 5.34 -6.18
CA ILE A 282 -2.27 4.25 -6.55
C ILE A 282 -0.81 4.69 -6.42
N VAL A 283 -0.45 5.87 -6.94
CA VAL A 283 0.92 6.39 -6.86
C VAL A 283 1.34 6.61 -5.40
N MET A 284 0.47 7.21 -4.59
CA MET A 284 0.75 7.44 -3.17
C MET A 284 0.85 6.12 -2.38
N ALA A 285 0.02 5.14 -2.69
CA ALA A 285 0.11 3.80 -2.10
C ALA A 285 1.43 3.11 -2.45
N PHE A 286 1.86 3.16 -3.72
CA PHE A 286 3.11 2.56 -4.18
C PHE A 286 4.33 3.25 -3.59
N LEU A 287 4.34 4.59 -3.53
CA LEU A 287 5.42 5.34 -2.92
C LEU A 287 5.53 5.04 -1.41
N THR A 288 4.39 4.99 -0.71
CA THR A 288 4.35 4.63 0.71
C THR A 288 4.87 3.22 0.93
N ALA A 289 4.40 2.24 0.16
CA ALA A 289 4.87 0.86 0.26
C ALA A 289 6.36 0.72 -0.05
N LEU A 290 6.89 1.48 -1.02
CA LEU A 290 8.31 1.51 -1.33
C LEU A 290 9.14 2.01 -0.15
N VAL A 291 8.74 3.12 0.48
CA VAL A 291 9.40 3.66 1.67
C VAL A 291 9.35 2.65 2.82
N LEU A 292 8.18 2.06 3.09
CA LEU A 292 8.01 1.04 4.13
C LEU A 292 8.87 -0.20 3.85
N ALA A 293 8.94 -0.65 2.60
CA ALA A 293 9.78 -1.77 2.18
C ALA A 293 11.27 -1.49 2.39
N ILE A 294 11.75 -0.29 2.07
CA ILE A 294 13.13 0.13 2.33
C ILE A 294 13.42 0.09 3.85
N ILE A 295 12.52 0.64 4.68
CA ILE A 295 12.69 0.61 6.14
C ILE A 295 12.67 -0.84 6.66
N MET A 296 11.79 -1.69 6.13
CA MET A 296 11.78 -3.12 6.46
C MET A 296 13.11 -3.79 6.12
N VAL A 297 13.67 -3.55 4.92
CA VAL A 297 14.95 -4.12 4.51
C VAL A 297 16.08 -3.66 5.43
N ILE A 298 16.14 -2.37 5.77
CA ILE A 298 17.13 -1.83 6.72
C ILE A 298 16.98 -2.52 8.09
N GLY A 299 15.75 -2.62 8.60
CA GLY A 299 15.44 -3.31 9.85
C GLY A 299 15.84 -4.78 9.82
N MET A 300 15.61 -5.47 8.70
CA MET A 300 15.99 -6.87 8.50
C MET A 300 17.51 -7.06 8.54
N VAL A 301 18.26 -6.20 7.85
CA VAL A 301 19.74 -6.23 7.85
C VAL A 301 20.27 -5.95 9.26
N TYR A 302 19.70 -4.96 9.95
CA TYR A 302 20.05 -4.64 11.34
C TYR A 302 19.80 -5.83 12.28
N LEU A 303 18.61 -6.43 12.22
CA LEU A 303 18.23 -7.57 13.06
C LEU A 303 19.05 -8.82 12.75
N SER A 304 19.35 -9.10 11.49
CA SER A 304 20.23 -10.21 11.10
C SER A 304 21.60 -10.13 11.76
N ARG A 305 22.12 -8.90 11.96
CA ARG A 305 23.43 -8.67 12.59
C ARG A 305 23.40 -8.60 14.11
N ARG A 306 22.26 -8.26 14.73
CA ARG A 306 22.17 -7.96 16.17
C ARG A 306 21.28 -8.91 16.97
N SER A 307 20.41 -9.68 16.32
CA SER A 307 19.43 -10.54 16.99
C SER A 307 19.21 -11.85 16.25
N PHE A 308 19.78 -12.94 16.79
CA PHE A 308 19.59 -14.27 16.21
C PHE A 308 18.10 -14.67 16.23
N GLY A 309 17.52 -14.85 15.04
CA GLY A 309 16.10 -15.15 14.86
C GLY A 309 15.15 -13.94 14.97
N GLY A 310 15.66 -12.71 15.06
CA GLY A 310 14.85 -11.49 15.17
C GLY A 310 13.88 -11.32 14.00
N ASN A 311 14.35 -11.49 12.77
CA ASN A 311 13.52 -11.42 11.56
C ASN A 311 12.39 -12.44 11.58
N ARG A 312 12.67 -13.68 12.00
CA ARG A 312 11.65 -14.74 12.07
C ARG A 312 10.52 -14.37 13.01
N ARG A 313 10.83 -13.81 14.19
CA ARG A 313 9.80 -13.35 15.14
C ARG A 313 8.95 -12.22 14.58
N ALA A 314 9.59 -11.25 13.90
CA ALA A 314 8.91 -10.13 13.28
C ALA A 314 7.93 -10.58 12.18
N PHE A 315 8.40 -11.41 11.24
CA PHE A 315 7.57 -11.94 10.17
C PHE A 315 6.51 -12.93 10.66
N PHE A 316 6.78 -13.72 11.70
CA PHE A 316 5.77 -14.55 12.34
C PHE A 316 4.62 -13.70 12.89
N ALA A 317 4.93 -12.67 13.68
CA ALA A 317 3.93 -11.75 14.21
C ALA A 317 3.17 -11.02 13.08
N GLY A 318 3.89 -10.50 12.10
CA GLY A 318 3.30 -9.85 10.92
C GLY A 318 2.35 -10.78 10.18
N SER A 319 2.75 -12.03 9.93
CA SER A 319 1.91 -13.01 9.21
C SER A 319 0.61 -13.35 9.93
N ILE A 320 0.62 -13.44 11.28
CA ILE A 320 -0.62 -13.65 12.05
C ILE A 320 -1.56 -12.46 11.88
N VAL A 321 -1.03 -11.23 12.01
CA VAL A 321 -1.82 -10.01 11.86
C VAL A 321 -2.39 -9.92 10.44
N THR A 322 -1.56 -10.17 9.42
CA THR A 322 -2.00 -10.16 8.02
C THR A 322 -3.09 -11.18 7.75
N LEU A 323 -2.94 -12.42 8.26
CA LEU A 323 -3.96 -13.46 8.10
C LEU A 323 -5.27 -13.09 8.78
N ALA A 324 -5.22 -12.56 10.00
CA ALA A 324 -6.42 -12.09 10.68
C ALA A 324 -7.13 -10.98 9.89
N LEU A 325 -6.37 -9.99 9.41
CA LEU A 325 -6.92 -8.89 8.61
C LEU A 325 -7.55 -9.38 7.31
N ILE A 326 -6.86 -10.23 6.54
CA ILE A 326 -7.37 -10.66 5.23
C ILE A 326 -8.59 -11.60 5.36
N ILE A 327 -8.65 -12.42 6.42
CA ILE A 327 -9.83 -13.26 6.70
C ILE A 327 -11.03 -12.38 7.04
N VAL A 328 -10.86 -11.39 7.92
CA VAL A 328 -11.94 -10.47 8.30
C VAL A 328 -12.43 -9.67 7.09
N LEU A 329 -11.52 -9.07 6.31
CA LEU A 329 -11.88 -8.35 5.08
C LEU A 329 -12.56 -9.27 4.06
N GLY A 330 -12.08 -10.50 3.91
CA GLY A 330 -12.68 -11.49 3.02
C GLY A 330 -14.11 -11.87 3.42
N ILE A 331 -14.40 -12.02 4.72
CA ILE A 331 -15.75 -12.28 5.21
C ILE A 331 -16.68 -11.10 4.86
N PHE A 332 -16.27 -9.86 5.09
CA PHE A 332 -17.07 -8.68 4.74
C PHE A 332 -17.32 -8.59 3.23
N ALA A 333 -16.29 -8.83 2.41
CA ALA A 333 -16.40 -8.79 0.96
C ALA A 333 -17.35 -9.87 0.40
N VAL A 334 -17.28 -11.10 0.93
CA VAL A 334 -18.12 -12.23 0.47
C VAL A 334 -19.57 -12.10 0.94
N THR A 335 -19.81 -11.55 2.13
CA THR A 335 -21.17 -11.42 2.69
C THR A 335 -21.92 -10.20 2.18
N GLY A 336 -21.22 -9.18 1.70
CA GLY A 336 -21.83 -7.93 1.25
C GLY A 336 -20.93 -7.15 0.29
N TRP A 337 -20.71 -7.69 -0.91
CA TRP A 337 -19.81 -7.11 -1.91
C TRP A 337 -20.12 -5.63 -2.21
N GLU A 338 -21.37 -5.28 -2.49
CA GLU A 338 -21.76 -3.91 -2.85
C GLU A 338 -21.46 -2.91 -1.72
N ALA A 339 -21.75 -3.29 -0.47
CA ALA A 339 -21.47 -2.47 0.70
C ALA A 339 -19.96 -2.35 0.92
N PHE A 340 -19.22 -3.46 0.82
CA PHE A 340 -17.77 -3.48 0.93
C PHE A 340 -17.10 -2.57 -0.11
N PHE A 341 -17.49 -2.69 -1.38
CA PHE A 341 -16.97 -1.88 -2.48
C PHE A 341 -17.30 -0.39 -2.26
N THR A 342 -18.52 -0.08 -1.84
CA THR A 342 -18.95 1.29 -1.55
C THR A 342 -18.15 1.92 -0.40
N GLU A 343 -18.01 1.22 0.73
CA GLU A 343 -17.26 1.74 1.87
C GLU A 343 -15.77 1.88 1.56
N PHE A 344 -15.21 0.96 0.77
CA PHE A 344 -13.85 1.12 0.24
C PHE A 344 -13.71 2.43 -0.57
N HIS A 345 -14.62 2.71 -1.49
CA HIS A 345 -14.55 3.93 -2.31
C HIS A 345 -14.70 5.20 -1.48
N LYS A 346 -15.59 5.22 -0.48
CA LYS A 346 -15.79 6.37 0.41
C LYS A 346 -14.55 6.75 1.23
N ILE A 347 -13.63 5.81 1.47
CA ILE A 347 -12.36 6.10 2.17
C ILE A 347 -11.44 6.97 1.30
N PHE A 348 -11.49 6.80 -0.03
CA PHE A 348 -10.54 7.43 -0.96
C PHE A 348 -11.14 8.56 -1.79
N PHE A 349 -12.45 8.53 -2.03
CA PHE A 349 -13.11 9.41 -3.00
C PHE A 349 -14.33 10.11 -2.40
N ALA A 350 -14.58 11.33 -2.85
CA ALA A 350 -15.76 12.09 -2.46
C ALA A 350 -17.05 11.48 -3.03
N ASN A 351 -18.19 11.71 -2.36
CA ASN A 351 -19.48 11.19 -2.83
C ASN A 351 -19.81 11.73 -4.23
N GLY A 352 -20.24 10.83 -5.12
CA GLY A 352 -20.67 11.15 -6.48
C GLY A 352 -19.55 11.27 -7.52
N THR A 353 -18.26 11.19 -7.13
CA THR A 353 -17.14 11.28 -8.11
C THR A 353 -16.75 9.95 -8.72
N TRP A 354 -17.27 8.83 -8.20
CA TRP A 354 -16.89 7.46 -8.59
C TRP A 354 -18.09 6.58 -8.96
N THR A 355 -19.30 7.15 -8.97
CA THR A 355 -20.53 6.45 -9.35
C THR A 355 -20.85 6.72 -10.82
N PHE A 356 -21.05 5.65 -11.57
CA PHE A 356 -21.23 5.67 -13.02
C PHE A 356 -22.45 4.84 -13.43
N TYR A 357 -23.03 5.16 -14.59
CA TYR A 357 -24.07 4.34 -15.21
C TYR A 357 -23.48 3.06 -15.80
N THR A 358 -24.32 2.07 -16.01
CA THR A 358 -23.88 0.75 -16.52
C THR A 358 -23.37 0.78 -17.96
N ASP A 359 -23.78 1.79 -18.73
CA ASP A 359 -23.39 2.02 -20.11
C ASP A 359 -22.18 2.97 -20.26
N ASP A 360 -21.69 3.54 -19.15
CA ASP A 360 -20.47 4.33 -19.12
C ASP A 360 -19.25 3.46 -19.44
N THR A 361 -18.31 4.01 -20.22
CA THR A 361 -17.16 3.27 -20.75
C THR A 361 -16.34 2.62 -19.64
N LEU A 362 -16.06 3.30 -18.54
CA LEU A 362 -15.23 2.82 -17.44
C LEU A 362 -15.85 1.61 -16.73
N ILE A 363 -17.15 1.63 -16.45
CA ILE A 363 -17.85 0.48 -15.84
C ILE A 363 -17.94 -0.69 -16.82
N ARG A 364 -18.10 -0.39 -18.12
CA ARG A 364 -18.04 -1.43 -19.15
C ARG A 364 -16.65 -2.03 -19.27
N LEU A 365 -15.57 -1.29 -19.03
CA LEU A 365 -14.20 -1.82 -19.04
C LEU A 365 -13.81 -2.53 -17.74
N PHE A 366 -14.40 -2.15 -16.60
CA PHE A 366 -14.11 -2.75 -15.29
C PHE A 366 -15.42 -3.05 -14.57
N PRO A 367 -16.18 -4.07 -15.03
CA PRO A 367 -17.46 -4.43 -14.43
C PRO A 367 -17.27 -4.97 -13.00
N SER A 368 -18.35 -5.08 -12.23
CA SER A 368 -18.31 -5.60 -10.85
C SER A 368 -17.59 -6.95 -10.76
N GLN A 369 -17.77 -7.83 -11.75
CA GLN A 369 -17.08 -9.12 -11.84
C GLN A 369 -15.56 -8.98 -11.86
N PHE A 370 -15.01 -8.04 -12.64
CA PHE A 370 -13.56 -7.77 -12.69
C PHE A 370 -13.01 -7.40 -11.31
N TRP A 371 -13.75 -6.55 -10.58
CA TRP A 371 -13.34 -6.12 -9.23
C TRP A 371 -13.47 -7.24 -8.20
N MET A 372 -14.51 -8.07 -8.28
CA MET A 372 -14.64 -9.26 -7.44
C MET A 372 -13.47 -10.22 -7.65
N ASP A 373 -13.16 -10.53 -8.91
CA ASP A 373 -12.07 -11.46 -9.26
C ASP A 373 -10.69 -10.89 -8.87
N SER A 374 -10.48 -9.58 -9.06
CA SER A 374 -9.31 -8.85 -8.55
C SER A 374 -9.18 -8.94 -7.02
N GLY A 375 -10.29 -8.75 -6.30
CA GLY A 375 -10.35 -8.86 -4.85
C GLY A 375 -10.05 -10.27 -4.35
N ILE A 376 -10.59 -11.29 -5.03
CA ILE A 376 -10.31 -12.71 -4.77
C ILE A 376 -8.83 -13.00 -4.98
N PHE A 377 -8.23 -12.55 -6.09
CA PHE A 377 -6.81 -12.73 -6.35
C PHE A 377 -5.95 -12.08 -5.26
N ILE A 378 -6.22 -10.82 -4.91
CA ILE A 378 -5.50 -10.11 -3.86
C ILE A 378 -5.62 -10.86 -2.52
N GLY A 379 -6.84 -11.25 -2.14
CA GLY A 379 -7.10 -11.99 -0.92
C GLY A 379 -6.35 -13.33 -0.88
N ALA A 380 -6.44 -14.12 -1.95
CA ALA A 380 -5.77 -15.40 -2.07
C ALA A 380 -4.25 -15.27 -2.05
N PHE A 381 -3.68 -14.30 -2.80
CA PHE A 381 -2.25 -14.06 -2.83
C PHE A 381 -1.71 -13.67 -1.45
N VAL A 382 -2.34 -12.70 -0.79
CA VAL A 382 -1.96 -12.26 0.56
C VAL A 382 -2.09 -13.40 1.56
N PHE A 383 -3.17 -14.18 1.49
CA PHE A 383 -3.39 -15.33 2.36
C PHE A 383 -2.32 -16.41 2.19
N VAL A 384 -2.00 -16.80 0.94
CA VAL A 384 -1.00 -17.82 0.64
C VAL A 384 0.40 -17.37 1.06
N VAL A 385 0.82 -16.16 0.68
CA VAL A 385 2.15 -15.64 1.03
C VAL A 385 2.30 -15.48 2.54
N SER A 386 1.26 -15.01 3.23
CA SER A 386 1.27 -14.91 4.70
C SER A 386 1.31 -16.28 5.38
N SER A 387 0.57 -17.26 4.87
CA SER A 387 0.58 -18.64 5.38
C SER A 387 1.95 -19.31 5.21
N LEU A 388 2.57 -19.14 4.04
CA LEU A 388 3.94 -19.61 3.80
C LEU A 388 4.94 -18.92 4.71
N THR A 389 4.82 -17.60 4.88
CA THR A 389 5.67 -16.82 5.79
C THR A 389 5.52 -17.31 7.24
N LEU A 390 4.29 -17.55 7.69
CA LEU A 390 4.00 -18.11 9.02
C LEU A 390 4.64 -19.49 9.19
N ALA A 391 4.47 -20.38 8.21
CA ALA A 391 5.03 -21.73 8.23
C ALA A 391 6.56 -21.72 8.28
N PHE A 392 7.22 -20.93 7.42
CA PHE A 392 8.68 -20.83 7.40
C PHE A 392 9.26 -20.16 8.64
N THR A 393 8.50 -19.25 9.27
CA THR A 393 8.92 -18.55 10.49
C THR A 393 8.47 -19.24 11.78
N TRP A 394 7.78 -20.38 11.68
CA TRP A 394 7.24 -21.12 12.82
C TRP A 394 8.32 -21.44 13.87
N PRO A 395 8.04 -21.20 15.16
CA PRO A 395 9.03 -21.34 16.22
C PRO A 395 9.16 -22.80 16.69
N THR A 396 9.88 -23.63 15.91
CA THR A 396 10.17 -25.04 16.26
C THR A 396 11.12 -25.19 17.45
N LYS A 397 11.06 -26.33 18.16
CA LYS A 397 11.91 -26.64 19.32
C LYS A 397 13.40 -26.59 18.96
N ASP A 398 13.81 -27.22 17.86
CA ASP A 398 15.21 -27.25 17.41
C ASP A 398 15.75 -25.85 17.10
N ARG A 399 14.90 -24.99 16.52
CA ARG A 399 15.25 -23.59 16.26
C ARG A 399 15.39 -22.80 17.56
N ARG A 400 14.54 -23.04 18.57
CA ARG A 400 14.68 -22.41 19.89
C ARG A 400 15.96 -22.86 20.59
N VAL A 401 16.35 -24.13 20.45
CA VAL A 401 17.62 -24.67 20.97
C VAL A 401 18.81 -24.04 20.25
N ALA A 402 18.79 -23.96 18.91
CA ALA A 402 19.84 -23.31 18.13
C ALA A 402 19.99 -21.81 18.48
N VAL A 403 18.88 -21.09 18.66
CA VAL A 403 18.88 -19.70 19.13
C VAL A 403 19.53 -19.59 20.52
N SER A 404 19.18 -20.49 21.43
CA SER A 404 19.70 -20.48 22.81
C SER A 404 21.19 -20.85 22.86
N ALA A 405 21.64 -21.76 21.99
CA ALA A 405 23.04 -22.13 21.83
C ALA A 405 23.87 -20.98 21.24
N ALA A 406 23.38 -20.30 20.20
CA ALA A 406 24.04 -19.15 19.59
C ALA A 406 24.15 -17.95 20.55
N MET A 407 23.21 -17.78 21.48
CA MET A 407 23.27 -16.75 22.53
C MET A 407 24.23 -17.08 23.68
N ARG A 408 24.75 -18.32 23.76
CA ARG A 408 25.69 -18.76 24.81
C ARG A 408 26.92 -19.47 24.20
N PRO A 409 27.84 -18.75 23.53
CA PRO A 409 28.95 -19.38 22.81
C PRO A 409 29.97 -20.16 23.65
N GLY A 410 29.89 -20.16 24.99
CA GLY A 410 30.95 -20.69 25.86
C GLY A 410 30.57 -21.81 26.83
N ARG A 411 29.38 -22.44 26.71
CA ARG A 411 28.91 -23.43 27.70
C ARG A 411 29.07 -24.90 27.26
N ARG A 412 29.83 -25.14 26.20
CA ARG A 412 30.26 -26.48 25.74
C ARG A 412 31.80 -26.58 25.79
N ALA A 413 32.36 -26.40 26.98
CA ALA A 413 33.73 -26.74 27.34
C ALA A 413 33.87 -26.53 28.86
N ALA A 414 33.20 -27.37 29.64
CA ALA A 414 33.43 -27.55 31.07
C ALA A 414 33.00 -28.97 31.43
#